data_AF-A0A9E3Y1F9-F1
#
_entry.id   AF-A0A9E3Y1F9-F1
#
_cell.length_a   1.000
_cell.length_b   1.000
_cell.length_c   1.000
_cell.angle_alpha   90.00
_cell.angle_beta   90.00
_cell.angle_gamma   90.00
#
_symmetry.space_group_name_H-M   'P 1'
#
loop_
_entity.id
_entity.type
_entity.pdbx_description
1 polymer ?
#
loop_
_entity_poly.entity_id
_entity_poly.type
_entity_poly.pdbx_seq_one_letter_code
_entity_poly.pdbx_strand_id
1 'polypeptide(L)' 'MPAPSSLPRLIATDLDGTLLDPHGRLLPRTAAALRAAAGAGIVIVFATGRPPTVAAAEIEAAAGGVHYGV' A
#
# COMPACT_ATOMS: atom_id res chain seq x y z
N MET A 1 20.71 18.82 0.26
CA MET A 1 20.45 17.64 1.12
C MET A 1 20.71 16.41 0.28
N PRO A 2 21.73 15.58 0.58
CA PRO A 2 21.85 14.28 -0.09
C PRO A 2 20.61 13.44 0.23
N ALA A 3 20.14 12.65 -0.73
CA ALA A 3 19.02 11.73 -0.52
C ALA A 3 19.39 10.73 0.60
N PRO A 4 18.44 10.34 1.46
CA PRO A 4 18.70 9.38 2.53
C PRO A 4 19.34 8.10 1.96
N SER A 5 20.45 7.66 2.54
CA SER A 5 21.33 6.59 2.05
C SER A 5 20.81 5.17 2.31
N SER A 6 19.53 5.03 2.68
CA SER A 6 18.89 3.76 2.97
C SER A 6 17.40 3.85 2.63
N LEU A 7 16.87 2.80 1.99
CA LEU A 7 15.43 2.68 1.77
C LEU A 7 14.65 2.71 3.09
N PRO A 8 13.41 3.24 3.09
CA PRO A 8 12.55 3.14 4.25
C PRO A 8 12.26 1.67 4.58
N ARG A 9 12.12 1.36 5.86
CA ARG A 9 11.75 0.00 6.31
C ARG A 9 10.26 -0.28 6.24
N LEU A 10 9.45 0.78 6.19
CA LEU A 10 8.00 0.72 6.21
C LEU A 10 7.39 1.89 5.43
N ILE A 11 6.27 1.63 4.75
CA ILE A 11 5.38 2.62 4.15
C ILE A 11 3.99 2.40 4.76
N ALA A 12 3.46 3.43 5.41
CA ALA A 12 2.06 3.48 5.83
C ALA A 12 1.29 4.37 4.86
N THR A 13 0.17 3.89 4.34
CA THR A 13 -0.67 4.65 3.40
C THR A 13 -2.14 4.54 3.78
N ASP A 14 -2.84 5.66 3.68
CA ASP A 14 -4.31 5.66 3.64
C ASP A 14 -4.83 5.05 2.32
N LEU A 15 -6.11 4.69 2.29
CA LEU A 15 -6.78 4.09 1.13
C LEU A 15 -7.53 5.13 0.29
N ASP A 16 -8.63 5.68 0.80
CA ASP A 16 -9.59 6.44 0.01
C ASP A 16 -9.08 7.83 -0.35
N GLY A 17 -8.98 8.13 -1.65
CA GLY A 17 -8.43 9.40 -2.11
C GLY A 17 -6.91 9.54 -1.91
N THR A 18 -6.25 8.50 -1.39
CA THR A 18 -4.80 8.41 -1.26
C THR A 18 -4.24 7.33 -2.20
N LEU A 19 -4.56 6.07 -1.93
CA LEU A 19 -4.10 4.93 -2.71
C LEU A 19 -5.10 4.54 -3.81
N LEU A 20 -6.39 4.59 -3.47
CA LEU A 20 -7.49 4.33 -4.37
C LEU A 20 -7.89 5.63 -5.09
N ASP A 21 -8.21 5.51 -6.37
CA ASP A 21 -8.77 6.61 -7.14
C ASP A 21 -10.18 6.99 -6.65
N PRO A 22 -10.78 8.09 -7.15
CA PRO A 22 -12.13 8.49 -6.73
C PRO A 22 -13.24 7.46 -7.01
N HIS A 23 -12.95 6.40 -7.78
CA HIS A 23 -13.86 5.29 -8.04
C HIS A 23 -13.54 4.06 -7.17
N GLY A 24 -12.66 4.19 -6.18
CA GLY A 24 -12.26 3.11 -5.29
C GLY A 24 -11.31 2.09 -5.93
N ARG A 25 -10.64 2.44 -7.04
CA ARG A 25 -9.80 1.50 -7.77
C ARG A 25 -8.33 1.73 -7.49
N LEU A 26 -7.59 0.64 -7.32
CA LEU A 26 -6.14 0.70 -7.35
C LEU A 26 -5.64 0.75 -8.81
N LEU A 27 -4.91 1.81 -9.15
CA LEU A 27 -4.33 1.94 -10.49
C LEU A 27 -3.18 0.94 -10.71
N PRO A 28 -3.00 0.40 -11.94
CA PRO A 28 -1.95 -0.57 -12.23
C PRO A 28 -0.54 -0.08 -11.88
N ARG A 29 -0.27 1.22 -12.10
CA ARG A 29 1.00 1.87 -11.74
C ARG A 29 1.24 1.83 -10.23
N THR A 30 0.23 2.13 -9.43
CA THR A 30 0.33 2.14 -7.96
C THR A 30 0.55 0.72 -7.43
N ALA A 31 -0.17 -0.25 -7.98
CA ALA A 31 0.05 -1.67 -7.66
C ALA A 31 1.48 -2.14 -7.97
N ALA A 32 2.04 -1.73 -9.12
CA ALA A 32 3.42 -2.04 -9.48
C ALA A 32 4.43 -1.42 -8.50
N ALA A 33 4.20 -0.18 -8.06
CA ALA A 33 5.05 0.47 -7.07
C ALA A 33 5.00 -0.23 -5.69
N LEU A 34 3.81 -0.62 -5.22
CA LEU A 34 3.66 -1.38 -3.98
C LEU A 34 4.38 -2.73 -4.04
N ARG A 35 4.27 -3.45 -5.16
CA ARG A 35 4.99 -4.71 -5.37
C ARG A 35 6.51 -4.51 -5.40
N ALA A 36 7.00 -3.45 -6.04
CA ALA A 36 8.43 -3.15 -6.05
C ALA A 36 8.96 -2.81 -4.65
N ALA A 37 8.21 -2.05 -3.86
CA ALA A 37 8.55 -1.73 -2.47
C ALA A 37 8.55 -2.99 -1.59
N ALA A 38 7.51 -3.82 -1.69
CA ALA A 38 7.45 -5.10 -0.98
C ALA A 38 8.59 -6.04 -1.39
N GLY A 39 8.90 -6.12 -2.69
CA GLY A 39 10.03 -6.89 -3.22
C GLY A 39 11.41 -6.39 -2.76
N ALA A 40 11.51 -5.11 -2.38
CA ALA A 40 12.69 -4.53 -1.75
C ALA A 40 12.75 -4.75 -0.23
N GLY A 41 11.80 -5.51 0.35
CA GLY A 41 11.73 -5.80 1.79
C GLY A 41 11.09 -4.70 2.63
N ILE A 42 10.40 -3.74 2.00
CA ILE A 42 9.70 -2.65 2.69
C ILE A 42 8.33 -3.16 3.16
N VAL A 43 8.02 -2.98 4.44
CA VAL A 43 6.72 -3.35 5.00
C VAL A 43 5.67 -2.35 4.52
N ILE A 44 4.54 -2.82 3.99
CA ILE A 44 3.40 -1.98 3.61
C ILE A 44 2.31 -2.12 4.69
N VAL A 45 1.82 -0.98 5.19
CA VAL A 45 0.72 -0.92 6.17
C VAL A 45 -0.38 -0.02 5.63
N PHE A 46 -1.63 -0.47 5.73
CA PHE A 46 -2.79 0.31 5.33
C PHE A 46 -3.39 0.99 6.55
N ALA A 47 -3.21 2.31 6.64
CA ALA A 47 -3.69 3.13 7.73
C ALA A 47 -5.04 3.75 7.34
N THR A 48 -6.12 2.99 7.54
CA THR A 48 -7.47 3.39 7.11
C THR A 48 -8.45 3.44 8.28
N GLY A 49 -9.43 4.35 8.18
CA GLY A 49 -10.59 4.36 9.07
C GLY A 49 -11.67 3.33 8.71
N ARG A 50 -11.51 2.59 7.60
CA ARG A 50 -12.44 1.52 7.21
C ARG A 50 -12.41 0.38 8.26
N PRO A 51 -13.54 -0.30 8.49
CA PRO A 51 -13.55 -1.49 9.33
C PRO A 51 -12.56 -2.55 8.81
N PRO A 52 -11.90 -3.34 9.67
CA PRO A 52 -10.84 -4.28 9.26
C PRO A 52 -11.26 -5.26 8.16
N THR A 53 -12.49 -5.76 8.21
CA THR A 53 -13.04 -6.69 7.21
C THR A 53 -13.23 -6.04 5.83
N VAL A 54 -13.60 -4.76 5.80
CA VAL A 54 -13.75 -3.98 4.55
C VAL A 54 -12.37 -3.64 3.99
N ALA A 55 -11.43 -3.25 4.85
CA ALA A 55 -10.05 -2.97 4.45
C ALA A 55 -9.39 -4.21 3.84
N ALA A 56 -9.50 -5.39 4.47
CA ALA A 56 -8.89 -6.63 3.98
C ALA A 56 -9.34 -7.00 2.56
N ALA A 57 -10.64 -6.88 2.24
CA ALA A 57 -11.16 -7.20 0.91
C ALA A 57 -10.59 -6.29 -0.19
N GLU A 58 -10.50 -4.99 0.08
CA GLU A 58 -9.92 -4.01 -0.85
C GLU A 58 -8.43 -4.25 -1.05
N ILE A 59 -7.72 -4.60 0.03
CA ILE A 59 -6.30 -4.90 0.00
C ILE A 59 -6.02 -6.19 -0.80
N GLU A 60 -6.81 -7.25 -0.61
CA GLU A 60 -6.66 -8.48 -1.40
C GLU A 60 -6.86 -8.22 -2.90
N ALA A 61 -7.89 -7.43 -3.25
CA ALA A 61 -8.15 -7.02 -4.64
C ALA A 61 -7.02 -6.14 -5.21
N ALA A 62 -6.39 -5.31 -4.38
CA ALA A 62 -5.36 -4.36 -4.75
C ALA A 62 -3.95 -4.97 -4.85
N ALA A 63 -3.58 -5.82 -3.89
CA ALA A 63 -2.18 -6.05 -3.55
C ALA A 63 -1.64 -7.44 -3.89
N GLY A 64 -2.50 -8.40 -4.30
CA GLY A 64 -2.13 -9.72 -4.83
C GLY A 64 -0.73 -10.23 -4.44
N GLY A 65 -0.61 -10.76 -3.22
CA GLY A 65 0.63 -11.38 -2.72
C GLY A 65 1.58 -10.49 -1.90
N VAL A 66 1.21 -9.24 -1.58
CA VAL A 66 1.97 -8.40 -0.63
C VAL A 66 1.55 -8.73 0.81
N HIS A 67 2.50 -8.96 1.71
CA HIS A 67 2.23 -9.05 3.15
C HIS A 67 1.92 -7.65 3.70
N TYR A 68 0.73 -7.48 4.28
CA TYR A 68 0.31 -6.25 4.93
C TYR A 68 -0.07 -6.52 6.39
N GLY A 69 0.18 -5.53 7.25
CA GLY A 69 -0.39 -5.46 8.58
C GLY A 69 -1.57 -4.50 8.58
N VAL A 70 -2.65 -4.87 9.28
CA VAL A 70 -3.71 -3.97 9.75
C VAL A 70 -3.40 -3.50 11.17
#